data_AF-A0A835QF05-F1
#
_entry.id   AF-A0A835QF05-F1
#
_cell.length_a   1.000
_cell.length_b   1.000
_cell.length_c   1.000
_cell.angle_alpha   90.00
_cell.angle_beta   90.00
_cell.angle_gamma   90.00
#
_symmetry.space_group_name_H-M   'P 1'
#
loop_
_entity.id
_entity.type
_entity.pdbx_description
1 polymer ?
#
loop_
_entity_poly.entity_id
_entity_poly.type
_entity_poly.pdbx_seq_one_letter_code
_entity_poly.pdbx_strand_id
1 'polypeptide(L)'
;MDDLLSLLDEEFVDVRDSLVCLVVHNIEGPALRDLESQQCLAQIASCSYIRMIASIDHVNAPLLWDKKMVHKQFSWCWCHVPTFAPYKVEGVFFPLILASGTAAQNARTATIVLQSLTPNAQSVFKALAEFQLANEEEEGMPLSTLYTKCRERFLVSTQATLNAHLTEFRDHALVKTRRHSDGQECFYIPLSSEALQKLLSDLG
;
A
#
# COMPACT_ATOMS: atom_id res chain seq x y z
N MET A 1 -1.74 -3.87 -23.03
CA MET A 1 -1.20 -5.14 -22.49
C MET A 1 -1.56 -6.30 -23.39
N ASP A 2 -2.79 -6.37 -23.89
CA ASP A 2 -3.21 -7.40 -24.87
C ASP A 2 -2.31 -7.45 -26.12
N ASP A 3 -1.83 -6.31 -26.61
CA ASP A 3 -0.91 -6.27 -27.76
C ASP A 3 0.43 -6.98 -27.50
N LEU A 4 1.01 -6.84 -26.29
CA LEU A 4 2.25 -7.52 -25.91
C LEU A 4 2.04 -9.02 -25.70
N LEU A 5 0.87 -9.42 -25.20
CA LEU A 5 0.50 -10.82 -25.05
C LEU A 5 0.25 -11.48 -26.42
N SER A 6 -0.35 -10.75 -27.36
CA SER A 6 -0.49 -11.21 -28.75
C SER A 6 0.85 -11.32 -29.47
N LEU A 7 1.80 -10.43 -29.16
CA LEU A 7 3.18 -10.50 -29.69
C LEU A 7 3.92 -11.75 -29.18
N LEU A 8 3.69 -12.13 -27.92
CA LEU A 8 4.27 -13.37 -27.37
C LEU A 8 3.71 -14.63 -28.04
N ASP A 9 2.46 -14.59 -28.51
CA ASP A 9 1.87 -15.69 -29.28
C ASP A 9 2.33 -15.69 -30.76
N GLU A 10 2.59 -14.52 -31.37
CA GLU A 10 2.99 -14.42 -32.79
C GLU A 10 4.51 -14.55 -33.04
N GLU A 11 5.39 -13.96 -32.21
CA GLU A 11 6.85 -13.93 -32.49
C GLU A 11 7.58 -15.24 -32.16
N PHE A 12 6.97 -16.15 -31.39
CA PHE A 12 7.62 -17.40 -30.98
C PHE A 12 7.45 -18.58 -31.95
N VAL A 13 6.76 -18.39 -33.07
CA VAL A 13 6.57 -19.43 -34.10
C VAL A 13 7.90 -19.85 -34.76
N ASP A 14 8.93 -18.98 -34.76
CA ASP A 14 10.19 -19.21 -35.45
C ASP A 14 11.36 -19.70 -34.57
N VAL A 15 11.25 -19.65 -33.24
CA VAL A 15 12.30 -20.16 -32.33
C VAL A 15 11.83 -21.45 -31.66
N ARG A 16 11.76 -22.51 -32.46
CA ARG A 16 11.54 -23.88 -31.98
C ARG A 16 12.63 -24.20 -30.96
N ASP A 17 12.24 -24.31 -29.68
CA ASP A 17 13.00 -24.80 -28.50
C ASP A 17 13.30 -23.78 -27.39
N SER A 18 12.84 -22.53 -27.46
CA SER A 18 12.98 -21.60 -26.33
C SER A 18 11.83 -21.76 -25.32
N LEU A 19 11.97 -22.68 -24.37
CA LEU A 19 11.11 -22.76 -23.19
C LEU A 19 11.51 -21.68 -22.19
N VAL A 20 10.58 -20.78 -21.85
CA VAL A 20 10.81 -19.76 -20.82
C VAL A 20 10.27 -20.26 -19.48
N CYS A 21 11.14 -20.36 -18.48
CA CYS A 21 10.72 -20.71 -17.12
C CYS A 21 10.57 -19.42 -16.29
N LEU A 22 9.35 -19.12 -15.87
CA LEU A 22 9.05 -18.01 -14.99
C LEU A 22 8.97 -18.51 -13.54
N VAL A 23 9.86 -17.99 -12.69
CA VAL A 23 9.85 -18.29 -11.26
C VAL A 23 9.36 -17.06 -10.50
N VAL A 24 8.20 -17.17 -9.86
CA VAL A 24 7.56 -16.11 -9.09
C VAL A 24 7.67 -16.43 -7.60
N HIS A 25 8.52 -15.69 -6.90
CA HIS A 25 8.57 -15.74 -5.44
C HIS A 25 7.40 -14.94 -4.87
N ASN A 26 6.58 -15.59 -4.05
CA ASN A 26 5.41 -15.04 -3.37
C ASN A 26 4.46 -14.30 -4.32
N ILE A 27 3.65 -15.08 -5.07
CA ILE A 27 2.65 -14.58 -6.03
C ILE A 27 1.58 -13.66 -5.39
N GLU A 28 1.47 -13.72 -4.06
CA GLU A 28 0.55 -12.97 -3.20
C GLU A 28 1.10 -11.63 -2.69
N GLY A 29 2.20 -11.16 -3.30
CA GLY A 29 2.80 -9.88 -2.98
C GLY A 29 1.76 -8.74 -3.04
N PRO A 30 1.86 -7.70 -2.19
CA PRO A 30 0.87 -6.63 -2.14
C PRO A 30 0.67 -5.92 -3.48
N ALA A 31 1.70 -5.84 -4.33
CA ALA A 31 1.61 -5.27 -5.68
C ALA A 31 1.01 -6.19 -6.74
N LEU A 32 0.81 -7.48 -6.43
CA LEU A 32 0.27 -8.50 -7.33
C LEU A 32 -1.11 -8.99 -6.89
N ARG A 33 -1.67 -8.46 -5.79
CA ARG A 33 -3.03 -8.83 -5.34
C ARG A 33 -4.14 -8.30 -6.23
N ASP A 34 -3.82 -7.35 -7.10
CA ASP A 34 -4.78 -6.76 -8.02
C ASP A 34 -5.27 -7.81 -9.02
N LEU A 35 -6.57 -7.76 -9.31
CA LEU A 35 -7.21 -8.71 -10.22
C LEU A 35 -6.61 -8.63 -11.63
N GLU A 36 -6.27 -7.44 -12.11
CA GLU A 36 -5.66 -7.23 -13.43
C GLU A 36 -4.29 -7.90 -13.54
N SER A 37 -3.45 -7.78 -12.49
CA SER A 37 -2.14 -8.42 -12.43
C SER A 37 -2.24 -9.94 -12.43
N GLN A 38 -3.18 -10.50 -11.65
CA GLN A 38 -3.43 -11.94 -11.64
C GLN A 38 -4.00 -12.45 -12.97
N GLN A 39 -4.85 -11.65 -13.64
CA GLN A 39 -5.37 -11.98 -14.96
C GLN A 39 -4.27 -12.00 -16.02
N CYS A 40 -3.36 -11.03 -16.01
CA CYS A 40 -2.20 -11.01 -16.89
C CYS A 40 -1.31 -12.25 -16.67
N LEU A 41 -1.01 -12.58 -15.41
CA LEU A 41 -0.26 -13.80 -15.08
C LEU A 41 -0.97 -15.08 -15.55
N ALA A 42 -2.31 -15.12 -15.48
CA ALA A 42 -3.10 -16.24 -15.95
C ALA A 42 -2.99 -16.40 -17.48
N GLN A 43 -3.06 -15.30 -18.22
CA GLN A 43 -2.87 -15.30 -19.67
C GLN A 43 -1.47 -15.80 -20.05
N ILE A 44 -0.43 -15.29 -19.37
CA ILE A 44 0.97 -15.72 -19.57
C ILE A 44 1.14 -17.22 -19.28
N ALA A 45 0.49 -17.74 -18.23
CA ALA A 45 0.54 -19.16 -17.90
C ALA A 45 -0.21 -20.06 -18.89
N SER A 46 -1.15 -19.51 -19.67
CA SER A 46 -1.86 -20.25 -20.72
C SER A 46 -1.04 -20.46 -21.99
N CYS A 47 0.02 -19.66 -22.19
CA CYS A 47 0.92 -19.80 -23.33
C CYS A 47 1.72 -21.10 -23.26
N SER A 48 1.79 -21.83 -24.37
CA SER A 48 2.41 -23.17 -24.42
C SER A 48 3.94 -23.16 -24.21
N TYR A 49 4.59 -22.01 -24.43
CA TYR A 49 6.05 -21.86 -24.34
C TYR A 49 6.55 -21.47 -22.94
N ILE A 50 5.64 -21.07 -22.05
CA ILE A 50 5.99 -20.52 -20.74
C ILE A 50 5.61 -21.54 -19.67
N ARG A 51 6.58 -21.89 -18.81
CA ARG A 51 6.33 -22.70 -17.62
C ARG A 51 6.47 -21.84 -16.39
N MET A 52 5.43 -21.79 -15.56
CA MET A 52 5.42 -21.00 -14.34
C MET A 52 5.62 -21.88 -13.10
N ILE A 53 6.50 -21.43 -12.21
CA ILE A 53 6.64 -21.95 -10.85
C ILE A 53 6.42 -20.78 -9.91
N ALA A 54 5.51 -20.94 -8.95
CA ALA A 54 5.21 -19.90 -7.98
C ALA A 54 5.26 -20.44 -6.55
N SER A 55 5.70 -19.61 -5.60
CA SER A 55 5.53 -19.88 -4.17
C SER A 55 4.36 -19.08 -3.60
N ILE A 56 3.72 -19.66 -2.58
CA ILE A 56 2.54 -19.11 -1.91
C ILE A 56 2.78 -19.21 -0.40
N ASP A 57 2.71 -18.06 0.28
CA ASP A 57 2.90 -17.99 1.74
C ASP A 57 1.59 -17.64 2.47
N HIS A 58 0.64 -16.99 1.80
CA HIS A 58 -0.60 -16.53 2.43
C HIS A 58 -1.70 -17.59 2.39
N VAL A 59 -2.41 -17.80 3.52
CA VAL A 59 -3.48 -18.82 3.63
C VAL A 59 -4.64 -18.54 2.66
N ASN A 60 -4.94 -17.25 2.45
CA ASN A 60 -6.04 -16.83 1.58
C ASN A 60 -5.63 -16.70 0.11
N ALA A 61 -4.43 -17.12 -0.28
CA ALA A 61 -3.95 -17.01 -1.66
C ALA A 61 -4.92 -17.57 -2.72
N PRO A 62 -5.54 -18.75 -2.52
CA PRO A 62 -6.46 -19.28 -3.52
C PRO A 62 -7.72 -18.44 -3.72
N LEU A 63 -8.01 -17.47 -2.84
CA LEU A 63 -9.16 -16.56 -2.98
C LEU A 63 -8.93 -15.46 -4.02
N LEU A 64 -7.69 -15.19 -4.43
CA LEU A 64 -7.41 -14.23 -5.51
C LEU A 64 -7.85 -14.74 -6.89
N TRP A 65 -8.04 -16.05 -7.04
CA TRP A 65 -8.28 -16.66 -8.35
C TRP A 65 -9.74 -17.01 -8.58
N ASP A 66 -10.27 -16.52 -9.70
CA ASP A 66 -11.59 -16.92 -10.18
C ASP A 66 -11.58 -18.38 -10.66
N LYS A 67 -12.75 -19.03 -10.56
CA LYS A 67 -12.98 -20.38 -11.10
C LYS A 67 -12.52 -20.52 -12.55
N LYS A 68 -12.67 -19.46 -13.36
CA LYS A 68 -12.24 -19.46 -14.77
C LYS A 68 -10.72 -19.45 -14.88
N MET A 69 -10.01 -18.71 -14.03
CA MET A 69 -8.55 -18.60 -14.05
C MET A 69 -7.91 -19.92 -13.60
N VAL A 70 -8.37 -20.49 -12.49
CA VAL A 70 -7.84 -21.76 -11.96
C VAL A 70 -8.11 -22.94 -12.90
N HIS A 71 -9.26 -23.00 -13.56
CA HIS A 71 -9.59 -24.18 -14.37
C HIS A 71 -9.15 -24.08 -15.83
N LYS A 72 -9.03 -22.88 -16.41
CA LYS A 72 -8.72 -22.71 -17.84
C LYS A 72 -7.31 -22.22 -18.12
N GLN A 73 -6.74 -21.42 -17.22
CA GLN A 73 -5.49 -20.70 -17.50
C GLN A 73 -4.35 -21.26 -16.65
N PHE A 74 -4.54 -21.32 -15.33
CA PHE A 74 -3.56 -21.88 -14.42
C PHE A 74 -3.77 -23.38 -14.20
N SER A 75 -3.09 -24.23 -14.95
CA SER A 75 -3.05 -25.66 -14.66
C SER A 75 -2.11 -25.98 -13.48
N TRP A 76 -2.46 -25.54 -12.28
CA TRP A 76 -1.61 -25.68 -11.09
C TRP A 76 -1.42 -27.14 -10.65
N CYS A 77 -0.18 -27.50 -10.36
CA CYS A 77 0.19 -28.70 -9.62
C CYS A 77 0.67 -28.29 -8.23
N TRP A 78 -0.10 -28.62 -7.20
CA TRP A 78 0.20 -28.24 -5.83
C TRP A 78 1.27 -29.17 -5.23
N CYS A 79 2.40 -28.60 -4.80
CA CYS A 79 3.45 -29.33 -4.11
C CYS A 79 3.60 -28.78 -2.68
N HIS A 80 3.53 -29.66 -1.69
CA HIS A 80 3.70 -29.27 -0.29
C HIS A 80 5.17 -29.39 0.11
N VAL A 81 5.84 -28.24 0.31
CA VAL A 81 7.28 -28.17 0.66
C VAL A 81 7.49 -27.26 1.88
N PRO A 82 7.31 -27.77 3.12
CA PRO A 82 7.57 -27.00 4.33
C PRO A 82 9.08 -26.98 4.63
N THR A 83 9.73 -25.85 4.40
CA THR A 83 11.19 -25.70 4.59
C THR A 83 11.59 -25.32 6.02
N PHE A 84 10.65 -24.82 6.83
CA PHE A 84 10.89 -24.23 8.16
C PHE A 84 11.98 -23.14 8.20
N ALA A 85 12.34 -22.59 7.03
CA ALA A 85 13.34 -21.53 6.93
C ALA A 85 12.73 -20.18 7.37
N PRO A 86 13.52 -19.30 8.01
CA PRO A 86 13.03 -17.99 8.43
C PRO A 86 12.84 -17.03 7.24
N TYR A 87 11.71 -16.32 7.20
CA TYR A 87 11.35 -15.32 6.19
C TYR A 87 12.14 -14.00 6.35
N LYS A 88 13.46 -14.05 6.14
CA LYS A 88 14.34 -12.89 6.34
C LYS A 88 14.19 -11.85 5.23
N VAL A 89 13.94 -12.27 4.00
CA VAL A 89 13.87 -11.36 2.83
C VAL A 89 12.45 -10.82 2.70
N GLU A 90 11.48 -11.69 2.88
CA GLU A 90 10.05 -11.41 2.76
C GLU A 90 9.58 -10.51 3.93
N GLY A 91 10.14 -10.72 5.13
CA GLY A 91 9.83 -9.96 6.34
C GLY A 91 10.29 -8.50 6.34
N VAL A 92 11.20 -8.09 5.46
CA VAL A 92 11.70 -6.69 5.39
C VAL A 92 10.60 -5.70 5.00
N PHE A 93 9.62 -6.17 4.23
CA PHE A 93 8.56 -5.34 3.69
C PHE A 93 7.32 -5.25 4.58
N PHE A 94 7.26 -6.08 5.63
CA PHE A 94 6.18 -6.03 6.61
C PHE A 94 6.55 -5.06 7.72
N PRO A 95 5.63 -4.16 8.13
CA PRO A 95 5.85 -3.28 9.26
C PRO A 95 5.89 -4.13 10.52
N LEU A 96 7.10 -4.40 11.01
CA LEU A 96 7.28 -5.07 12.29
C LEU A 96 6.93 -4.07 13.39
N ILE A 97 5.79 -4.27 14.05
CA ILE A 97 5.30 -3.46 15.18
C ILE A 97 6.36 -3.29 16.29
N LEU A 98 7.26 -4.26 16.43
CA LEU A 98 8.32 -4.28 17.46
C LEU A 98 9.66 -3.71 17.00
N ALA A 99 9.86 -3.51 15.70
CA ALA A 99 11.08 -2.89 15.19
C ALA A 99 10.80 -1.40 14.99
N SER A 100 11.43 -0.56 15.80
CA SER A 100 11.46 0.90 15.64
C SER A 100 12.01 1.24 14.25
N GLY A 101 11.11 1.40 13.29
CA GLY A 101 11.40 1.42 11.86
C GLY A 101 11.65 2.82 11.30
N THR A 102 12.55 2.84 10.31
CA THR A 102 12.90 3.96 9.43
C THR A 102 11.69 4.66 8.79
N ALA A 103 11.87 5.90 8.31
CA ALA A 103 10.80 6.77 7.78
C ALA A 103 9.91 6.14 6.68
N ALA A 104 10.45 5.22 5.88
CA ALA A 104 9.69 4.52 4.83
C ALA A 104 8.72 3.45 5.38
N GLN A 105 9.06 2.80 6.50
CA GLN A 105 8.17 1.86 7.19
C GLN A 105 6.99 2.58 7.85
N ASN A 106 7.20 3.84 8.26
CA ASN A 106 6.13 4.68 8.79
C ASN A 106 5.07 4.99 7.75
N ALA A 107 5.41 5.12 6.46
CA ALA A 107 4.43 5.42 5.42
C ALA A 107 3.42 4.28 5.24
N ARG A 108 3.87 3.02 5.08
CA ARG A 108 2.94 1.89 4.94
C ARG A 108 2.16 1.60 6.22
N THR A 109 2.81 1.75 7.37
CA THR A 109 2.12 1.66 8.66
C THR A 109 1.06 2.76 8.78
N ALA A 110 1.36 3.97 8.30
CA ALA A 110 0.40 5.06 8.23
C ALA A 110 -0.77 4.72 7.32
N THR A 111 -0.57 4.10 6.15
CA THR A 111 -1.70 3.63 5.31
C THR A 111 -2.62 2.69 6.08
N ILE A 112 -2.07 1.67 6.76
CA ILE A 112 -2.87 0.66 7.48
C ILE A 112 -3.64 1.32 8.64
N VAL A 113 -2.99 2.22 9.37
CA VAL A 113 -3.63 2.98 10.45
C VAL A 113 -4.71 3.89 9.89
N LEU A 114 -4.45 4.62 8.81
CA LEU A 114 -5.42 5.51 8.15
C LEU A 114 -6.62 4.75 7.62
N GLN A 115 -6.45 3.54 7.06
CA GLN A 115 -7.56 2.66 6.66
C GLN A 115 -8.42 2.20 7.84
N SER A 116 -7.85 2.14 9.05
CA SER A 116 -8.57 1.75 10.27
C SER A 116 -9.31 2.93 10.92
N LEU A 117 -8.95 4.16 10.55
CA LEU A 117 -9.55 5.39 11.06
C LEU A 117 -10.91 5.69 10.43
N THR A 118 -11.72 6.47 11.14
CA THR A 118 -13.02 6.93 10.61
C THR A 118 -12.85 7.80 9.36
N PRO A 119 -13.81 7.81 8.41
CA PRO A 119 -13.69 8.60 7.18
C PRO A 119 -13.57 10.12 7.45
N ASN A 120 -14.15 10.60 8.55
CA ASN A 120 -13.98 11.98 9.00
C ASN A 120 -12.54 12.23 9.47
N ALA A 121 -11.95 11.32 10.24
CA ALA A 121 -10.54 11.41 10.65
C ALA A 121 -9.59 11.35 9.46
N GLN A 122 -9.84 10.47 8.47
CA GLN A 122 -9.08 10.44 7.21
C GLN A 122 -9.15 11.79 6.47
N SER A 123 -10.33 12.41 6.44
CA SER A 123 -10.52 13.71 5.80
C SER A 123 -9.81 14.85 6.55
N VAL A 124 -9.77 14.80 7.89
CA VAL A 124 -8.99 15.75 8.71
C VAL A 124 -7.49 15.57 8.44
N PHE A 125 -7.02 14.33 8.37
CA PHE A 125 -5.63 14.03 8.02
C PHE A 125 -5.28 14.54 6.61
N LYS A 126 -6.17 14.35 5.64
CA LYS A 126 -6.03 14.88 4.27
C LYS A 126 -5.94 16.41 4.24
N ALA A 127 -6.78 17.11 5.00
CA ALA A 127 -6.73 18.56 5.09
C ALA A 127 -5.42 19.08 5.72
N LEU A 128 -4.85 18.33 6.67
CA LEU A 128 -3.54 18.62 7.27
C LEU A 128 -2.42 18.38 6.25
N ALA A 129 -2.44 17.25 5.54
CA ALA A 129 -1.48 16.89 4.50
C ALA A 129 -1.46 17.90 3.33
N GLU A 130 -2.63 18.31 2.83
CA GLU A 130 -2.76 19.31 1.75
C GLU A 130 -2.12 20.66 2.14
N PHE A 131 -2.25 21.06 3.40
CA PHE A 131 -1.65 22.31 3.86
C PHE A 131 -0.14 22.20 4.04
N GLN A 132 0.35 21.07 4.52
CA GLN A 132 1.79 20.83 4.64
C GLN A 132 2.48 20.78 3.27
N LEU A 133 1.79 20.28 2.24
CA LEU A 133 2.27 20.33 0.85
C LEU A 133 2.20 21.74 0.24
N ALA A 134 1.19 22.53 0.59
CA ALA A 134 1.06 23.90 0.10
C ALA A 134 2.05 24.87 0.76
N ASN A 135 2.48 24.58 1.99
CA ASN A 135 3.37 25.41 2.80
C ASN A 135 4.59 24.60 3.25
N GLU A 136 5.44 24.15 2.32
CA GLU A 136 6.69 23.43 2.65
C GLU A 136 7.67 24.26 3.51
N GLU A 137 7.53 25.59 3.54
CA GLU A 137 8.39 26.49 4.31
C GLU A 137 7.91 26.78 5.75
N GLU A 138 6.65 26.52 6.10
CA GLU A 138 6.16 26.70 7.49
C GLU A 138 6.17 25.38 8.27
N GLU A 139 6.88 25.36 9.40
CA GLU A 139 7.04 24.19 10.30
C GLU A 139 5.77 23.85 11.11
N GLY A 140 4.64 23.66 10.42
CA GLY A 140 3.42 23.06 10.96
C GLY A 140 2.19 24.00 11.00
N MET A 141 1.01 23.39 11.00
CA MET A 141 -0.26 24.12 11.02
C MET A 141 -0.69 24.43 12.47
N PRO A 142 -1.05 25.69 12.80
CA PRO A 142 -1.60 26.02 14.11
C PRO A 142 -3.02 25.45 14.28
N LEU A 143 -3.35 25.04 15.51
CA LEU A 143 -4.66 24.46 15.86
C LEU A 143 -5.85 25.31 15.41
N SER A 144 -5.71 26.64 15.48
CA SER A 144 -6.75 27.60 15.10
C SER A 144 -7.10 27.52 13.60
N THR A 145 -6.09 27.41 12.74
CA THR A 145 -6.26 27.30 11.29
C THR A 145 -6.83 25.93 10.92
N LEU A 146 -6.36 24.87 11.59
CA LEU A 146 -6.87 23.52 11.39
C LEU A 146 -8.35 23.42 11.75
N TYR A 147 -8.74 23.99 12.89
CA TYR A 147 -10.12 24.02 13.35
C TYR A 147 -11.03 24.77 12.37
N THR A 148 -10.60 25.93 11.86
CA THR A 148 -11.35 26.69 10.85
C THR A 148 -11.55 25.87 9.57
N LYS A 149 -10.50 25.28 9.01
CA LYS A 149 -10.60 24.44 7.81
C LYS A 149 -11.47 23.20 8.00
N CYS A 150 -11.36 22.53 9.15
CA CYS A 150 -12.18 21.37 9.44
C CYS A 150 -13.65 21.73 9.64
N ARG A 151 -13.94 22.92 10.17
CA ARG A 151 -15.30 23.45 10.30
C ARG A 151 -15.89 23.86 8.96
N GLU A 152 -15.10 24.48 8.08
CA GLU A 152 -15.52 24.83 6.71
C GLU A 152 -15.86 23.59 5.86
N ARG A 153 -15.13 22.49 6.05
CA ARG A 153 -15.39 21.20 5.40
C ARG A 153 -16.41 20.33 6.14
N PHE A 154 -17.05 20.84 7.21
CA PHE A 154 -18.02 20.12 8.05
C PHE A 154 -17.51 18.77 8.63
N LEU A 155 -16.19 18.64 8.87
CA LEU A 155 -15.56 17.40 9.32
C LEU A 155 -15.69 17.15 10.83
N VAL A 156 -15.78 18.22 11.63
CA VAL A 156 -15.87 18.16 13.10
C VAL A 156 -16.91 19.16 13.60
N SER A 157 -17.68 18.72 14.60
CA SER A 157 -18.75 19.51 15.21
C SER A 157 -18.25 20.39 16.36
N THR A 158 -17.23 19.95 17.10
CA THR A 158 -16.68 20.67 18.25
C THR A 158 -15.16 20.58 18.34
N GLN A 159 -14.54 21.51 19.06
CA GLN A 159 -13.09 21.47 19.30
C GLN A 159 -12.68 20.23 20.13
N ALA A 160 -13.57 19.70 20.97
CA ALA A 160 -13.34 18.47 21.72
C ALA A 160 -13.20 17.24 20.79
N THR A 161 -14.06 17.13 19.78
CA THR A 161 -13.96 16.05 18.78
C THR A 161 -12.68 16.15 17.96
N LEU A 162 -12.23 17.37 17.64
CA LEU A 162 -10.96 17.57 16.96
C LEU A 162 -9.78 17.15 17.83
N ASN A 163 -9.78 17.52 19.11
CA ASN A 163 -8.72 17.13 20.05
C ASN A 163 -8.67 15.61 20.25
N ALA A 164 -9.80 14.90 20.20
CA ALA A 164 -9.83 13.45 20.24
C ALA A 164 -9.11 12.83 19.04
N HIS A 165 -9.42 13.29 17.82
CA HIS A 165 -8.73 12.84 16.60
C HIS A 165 -7.23 13.19 16.62
N LEU A 166 -6.87 14.38 17.09
CA LEU A 166 -5.45 14.77 17.23
C LEU A 166 -4.70 13.92 18.25
N THR A 167 -5.38 13.49 19.32
CA THR A 167 -4.81 12.58 20.32
C THR A 167 -4.58 11.20 19.69
N GLU A 168 -5.57 10.70 18.94
CA GLU A 168 -5.47 9.44 18.19
C GLU A 168 -4.31 9.46 17.18
N PHE A 169 -4.15 10.55 16.41
CA PHE A 169 -3.02 10.71 15.49
C PHE A 169 -1.66 10.76 16.19
N ARG A 170 -1.61 11.32 17.40
CA ARG A 170 -0.40 11.34 18.23
C ARG A 170 -0.07 9.97 18.77
N ASP A 171 -1.07 9.23 19.23
CA ASP A 171 -0.90 7.88 19.79
C ASP A 171 -0.41 6.89 18.72
N HIS A 172 -0.82 7.09 17.47
CA HIS A 172 -0.30 6.36 16.31
C HIS A 172 1.00 6.91 15.72
N ALA A 173 1.61 7.92 16.37
CA ALA A 173 2.84 8.60 15.91
C ALA A 173 2.78 9.15 14.47
N LEU A 174 1.57 9.40 13.94
CA LEU A 174 1.34 9.94 12.60
C LEU A 174 1.58 11.45 12.55
N VAL A 175 1.32 12.13 13.65
CA VAL A 175 1.48 13.59 13.78
C VAL A 175 2.33 13.87 15.00
N LYS A 176 3.31 14.77 14.83
CA LYS A 176 4.09 15.33 15.93
C LYS A 176 3.65 16.75 16.18
N THR A 177 3.66 17.13 17.45
CA THR A 177 3.42 18.51 17.87
C THR A 177 4.76 19.20 18.10
N ARG A 178 4.89 20.42 17.57
CA ARG A 178 5.98 21.34 17.91
C ARG A 178 5.36 22.57 18.52
N ARG A 179 5.82 22.94 19.73
CA ARG A 179 5.46 24.21 20.34
C ARG A 179 6.38 25.29 19.79
N HIS A 180 5.81 26.29 19.15
CA HIS A 180 6.57 27.46 18.71
C HIS A 180 6.91 28.35 19.91
N SER A 181 7.85 29.27 19.75
CA SER A 181 8.22 30.28 20.77
C SER A 181 7.05 31.17 21.21
N ASP A 182 5.97 31.20 20.42
CA ASP A 182 4.71 31.93 20.68
C ASP A 182 3.71 31.13 21.54
N GLY A 183 4.07 29.93 22.01
CA GLY A 183 3.21 29.09 22.86
C GLY A 183 2.08 28.35 22.12
N GLN A 184 1.91 28.59 20.81
CA GLN A 184 0.95 27.87 19.98
C GLN A 184 1.45 26.46 19.63
N GLU A 185 0.55 25.49 19.68
CA GLU A 185 0.80 24.11 19.28
C GLU A 185 0.62 23.98 17.75
N CYS A 186 1.73 23.73 17.05
CA CYS A 186 1.74 23.44 15.62
C CYS A 186 1.82 21.92 15.39
N PHE A 187 1.01 21.43 14.46
CA PHE A 187 0.96 20.03 14.08
C PHE A 187 1.68 19.82 12.76
N TYR A 188 2.59 18.85 12.71
CA TYR A 188 3.30 18.46 11.48
C TYR A 188 3.37 16.94 11.34
N ILE A 189 3.32 16.48 10.10
CA ILE A 189 3.49 15.06 9.76
C ILE A 189 4.98 14.83 9.53
N PRO A 190 5.65 13.93 10.28
CA PRO A 190 7.06 13.60 10.09
C PRO A 190 7.28 12.62 8.92
N LEU A 191 6.71 12.94 7.75
CA LEU A 191 6.84 12.20 6.50
C LEU A 191 7.38 13.13 5.41
N SER A 192 8.16 12.61 4.46
CA SER A 192 8.60 13.37 3.29
C SER A 192 7.41 13.75 2.41
N SER A 193 7.50 14.88 1.70
CA SER A 193 6.44 15.34 0.78
C SER A 193 6.11 14.30 -0.29
N GLU A 194 7.11 13.59 -0.82
CA GLU A 194 6.94 12.47 -1.75
C GLU A 194 6.13 11.29 -1.16
N ALA A 195 6.37 10.94 0.12
CA ALA A 195 5.63 9.87 0.78
C ALA A 195 4.19 10.30 1.10
N LEU A 196 3.99 11.56 1.49
CA LEU A 196 2.66 12.14 1.71
C LEU A 196 1.82 12.13 0.43
N GLN A 197 2.41 12.49 -0.71
CA GLN A 197 1.70 12.48 -1.98
C GLN A 197 1.27 11.06 -2.39
N LYS A 198 2.14 10.06 -2.16
CA LYS A 198 1.80 8.64 -2.36
C LYS A 198 0.68 8.17 -1.42
N LEU A 199 0.68 8.60 -0.16
CA LEU A 199 -0.39 8.27 0.78
C LEU A 199 -1.73 8.90 0.36
N LEU A 200 -1.70 10.15 -0.11
CA LEU A 200 -2.91 10.82 -0.59
C LEU A 200 -3.48 10.17 -1.85
N SER A 201 -2.63 9.65 -2.75
CA SER A 201 -3.11 8.88 -3.90
C SER A 201 -3.68 7.51 -3.54
N ASP A 202 -3.20 6.90 -2.46
CA ASP A 202 -3.67 5.58 -1.99
C ASP A 202 -4.97 5.67 -1.17
N LEU A 203 -5.26 6.86 -0.63
CA LEU A 203 -6.49 7.19 0.12
C LEU A 203 -7.61 7.79 -0.76
N GLY A 204 -7.32 8.11 -2.02
CA GLY A 204 -8.25 8.73 -2.97
C GLY A 204 -8.85 7.73 -3.92
#